data_AF-A0A517P9E5-F1
#
_entry.id   AF-A0A517P9E5-F1
#
_cell.length_a   1.000
_cell.length_b   1.000
_cell.length_c   1.000
_cell.angle_alpha   90.00
_cell.angle_beta   90.00
_cell.angle_gamma   90.00
#
_symmetry.space_group_name_H-M   'P 1'
#
loop_
_entity.id
_entity.type
_entity.pdbx_description
1 polymer ?
#
loop_
_entity_poly.entity_id
_entity_poly.type
_entity_poly.pdbx_seq_one_letter_code
_entity_poly.pdbx_strand_id
1 'polypeptide(L)'
;MSPPSPPPGTPAPGNRPESRIVAGADALKRFFAGLVENTFQTELGMADPSLTDYLGDLLVRFTQWDAIFRLRTPDGARIEQVAGMLQEADQREGRPRRDGFRHAGDVALFLTGVYPERLKRRNTADALLDVSSLGKAAYRTAADAPPDEADGPVLLRLADEFEVCGAGLAQVRKQWEKLAA
;
A
#
# COMPACT_ATOMS: atom_id res chain seq x y z
N MET A 1 -11.33 2.28 69.03
CA MET A 1 -10.64 1.31 68.14
C MET A 1 -11.09 1.59 66.72
N SER A 2 -10.19 2.11 65.89
CA SER A 2 -10.44 2.55 64.51
C SER A 2 -10.58 1.37 63.54
N PRO A 3 -11.31 1.51 62.42
CA PRO A 3 -11.48 0.44 61.45
C PRO A 3 -10.17 0.11 60.70
N PRO A 4 -10.01 -1.11 60.16
CA PRO A 4 -8.80 -1.54 59.46
C PRO A 4 -8.64 -0.84 58.10
N SER A 5 -7.39 -0.55 57.76
CA SER A 5 -6.95 0.03 56.48
C SER A 5 -7.32 -0.84 55.27
N PRO A 6 -7.59 -0.25 54.10
CA PRO A 6 -7.86 -1.00 52.87
C PRO A 6 -6.60 -1.71 52.35
N PRO A 7 -6.75 -2.83 51.59
CA PRO A 7 -5.62 -3.60 51.06
C PRO A 7 -4.86 -2.83 49.97
N PRO A 8 -3.55 -3.05 49.81
CA PRO A 8 -2.78 -2.46 48.72
C PRO A 8 -3.02 -3.25 47.44
N GLY A 9 -3.36 -2.58 46.35
CA GLY A 9 -3.27 -3.16 45.00
C GLY A 9 -4.52 -3.09 44.12
N THR A 10 -5.38 -2.07 44.24
CA THR A 10 -6.27 -1.73 43.13
C THR A 10 -5.40 -1.36 41.91
N PRO A 11 -5.45 -2.10 40.79
CA PRO A 11 -4.71 -1.69 39.61
C PRO A 11 -5.33 -0.41 39.04
N ALA A 12 -4.49 0.60 38.83
CA ALA A 12 -4.88 1.81 38.13
C ALA A 12 -5.37 1.46 36.70
N PRO A 13 -6.37 2.17 36.14
CA PRO A 13 -6.78 1.95 34.76
C PRO A 13 -5.68 2.50 33.84
N GLY A 14 -4.78 1.60 33.45
CA GLY A 14 -3.84 1.82 32.37
C GLY A 14 -4.60 1.90 31.05
N ASN A 15 -4.90 3.11 30.59
CA ASN A 15 -5.09 3.37 29.17
C ASN A 15 -3.77 3.03 28.46
N ARG A 16 -3.64 1.78 27.99
CA ARG A 16 -2.50 1.39 27.17
C ARG A 16 -2.62 2.08 25.81
N PRO A 17 -1.63 2.85 25.35
CA PRO A 17 -1.63 3.43 24.01
C PRO A 17 -1.75 2.37 22.90
N GLU A 18 -1.27 1.15 23.16
CA GLU A 18 -1.29 0.01 22.23
C GLU A 18 -2.71 -0.39 21.78
N SER A 19 -3.71 -0.37 22.68
CA SER A 19 -5.07 -0.79 22.32
C SER A 19 -5.79 0.21 21.40
N ARG A 20 -5.49 1.50 21.53
CA ARG A 20 -6.01 2.55 20.64
C ARG A 20 -5.33 2.53 19.26
N ILE A 21 -4.04 2.23 19.21
CA ILE A 21 -3.28 2.14 17.96
C ILE A 21 -3.76 0.95 17.12
N VAL A 22 -3.95 -0.22 17.74
CA VAL A 22 -4.47 -1.43 17.06
C VAL A 22 -5.90 -1.21 16.57
N ALA A 23 -6.78 -0.63 17.40
CA ALA A 23 -8.14 -0.30 16.99
C ALA A 23 -8.19 0.68 15.80
N GLY A 24 -7.25 1.63 15.73
CA GLY A 24 -7.09 2.56 14.62
C GLY A 24 -6.62 1.88 13.33
N ALA A 25 -5.65 0.98 13.42
CA ALA A 25 -5.15 0.21 12.26
C ALA A 25 -6.24 -0.71 11.68
N ASP A 26 -7.00 -1.39 12.52
CA ASP A 26 -8.10 -2.26 12.08
C ASP A 26 -9.26 -1.46 11.48
N ALA A 27 -9.58 -0.28 12.04
CA ALA A 27 -10.56 0.62 11.46
C ALA A 27 -10.13 1.15 10.09
N LEU A 28 -8.86 1.51 9.94
CA LEU A 28 -8.29 1.96 8.67
C LEU A 28 -8.28 0.84 7.62
N LYS A 29 -7.97 -0.40 8.04
CA LYS A 29 -8.03 -1.57 7.17
C LYS A 29 -9.44 -1.82 6.65
N ARG A 30 -10.44 -1.83 7.55
CA ARG A 30 -11.86 -1.99 7.17
C ARG A 30 -12.34 -0.87 6.26
N PHE A 31 -11.91 0.36 6.52
CA PHE A 31 -12.23 1.51 5.68
C PHE A 31 -11.70 1.33 4.25
N PHE A 32 -10.41 1.01 4.08
CA PHE A 32 -9.84 0.83 2.74
C PHE A 32 -10.39 -0.39 2.02
N ALA A 33 -10.62 -1.50 2.71
CA ALA A 33 -11.25 -2.68 2.13
C ALA A 33 -12.62 -2.33 1.53
N GLY A 34 -13.51 -1.70 2.31
CA GLY A 34 -14.83 -1.30 1.81
C GLY A 34 -14.77 -0.25 0.70
N LEU A 35 -13.83 0.68 0.76
CA LEU A 35 -13.68 1.73 -0.24
C LEU A 35 -13.17 1.19 -1.58
N VAL A 36 -12.17 0.29 -1.53
CA VAL A 36 -11.63 -0.40 -2.71
C VAL A 36 -12.70 -1.31 -3.30
N GLU A 37 -13.34 -2.15 -2.50
CA GLU A 37 -14.38 -3.06 -2.97
C GLU A 37 -15.51 -2.30 -3.66
N ASN A 38 -16.07 -1.26 -3.01
CA ASN A 38 -17.13 -0.45 -3.58
C ASN A 38 -16.68 0.23 -4.89
N THR A 39 -15.48 0.79 -4.93
CA THR A 39 -14.98 1.48 -6.14
C THR A 39 -14.76 0.50 -7.29
N PHE A 40 -14.13 -0.65 -7.05
CA PHE A 40 -13.85 -1.63 -8.10
C PHE A 40 -15.13 -2.30 -8.62
N GLN A 41 -16.11 -2.55 -7.74
CA GLN A 41 -17.41 -3.09 -8.13
C GLN A 41 -18.24 -2.08 -8.93
N THR A 42 -18.32 -0.82 -8.49
CA THR A 42 -19.24 0.18 -9.08
C THR A 42 -18.67 0.89 -10.31
N GLU A 43 -17.37 1.15 -10.35
CA GLU A 43 -16.75 2.00 -11.39
C GLU A 43 -16.00 1.19 -12.44
N LEU A 44 -15.48 0.00 -12.06
CA LEU A 44 -14.62 -0.82 -12.93
C LEU A 44 -15.24 -2.17 -13.30
N GLY A 45 -16.36 -2.56 -12.68
CA GLY A 45 -17.01 -3.86 -12.91
C GLY A 45 -16.14 -5.06 -12.50
N MET A 46 -15.12 -4.84 -11.68
CA MET A 46 -14.23 -5.88 -11.17
C MET A 46 -14.67 -6.31 -9.78
N ALA A 47 -15.00 -7.60 -9.66
CA ALA A 47 -15.32 -8.25 -8.39
C ALA A 47 -14.36 -9.44 -8.19
N ASP A 48 -13.06 -9.15 -8.09
CA ASP A 48 -12.05 -10.12 -7.68
C ASP A 48 -11.66 -9.83 -6.22
N PRO A 49 -12.14 -10.63 -5.24
CA PRO A 49 -11.87 -10.40 -3.83
C PRO A 49 -10.37 -10.39 -3.50
N SER A 50 -9.58 -11.26 -4.14
CA SER A 50 -8.15 -11.36 -3.88
C SER A 50 -7.41 -10.11 -4.32
N LEU A 51 -7.83 -9.51 -5.44
CA LEU A 51 -7.27 -8.25 -5.92
C LEU A 51 -7.69 -7.08 -5.01
N THR A 52 -8.96 -6.98 -4.66
CA THR A 52 -9.46 -5.88 -3.81
C THR A 52 -8.88 -5.94 -2.40
N ASP A 53 -8.73 -7.14 -1.82
CA ASP A 53 -8.08 -7.33 -0.53
C ASP A 53 -6.61 -6.91 -0.58
N TYR A 54 -5.89 -7.30 -1.64
CA TYR A 54 -4.50 -6.89 -1.84
C TYR A 54 -4.37 -5.37 -1.91
N LEU A 55 -5.22 -4.71 -2.70
CA LEU A 55 -5.20 -3.26 -2.88
C LEU A 55 -5.60 -2.53 -1.58
N GLY A 56 -6.55 -3.07 -0.82
CA GLY A 56 -6.89 -2.56 0.52
C GLY A 56 -5.70 -2.63 1.47
N ASP A 57 -5.04 -3.78 1.54
CA ASP A 57 -3.83 -3.97 2.35
C ASP A 57 -2.66 -3.09 1.87
N LEU A 58 -2.52 -2.89 0.56
CA LEU A 58 -1.55 -1.94 -0.02
C LEU A 58 -1.82 -0.53 0.51
N LEU A 59 -3.05 -0.03 0.44
CA LEU A 59 -3.37 1.30 0.95
C LEU A 59 -3.11 1.46 2.45
N VAL A 60 -3.36 0.42 3.25
CA VAL A 60 -3.02 0.43 4.68
C VAL A 60 -1.50 0.54 4.88
N ARG A 61 -0.70 -0.26 4.15
CA ARG A 61 0.77 -0.18 4.22
C ARG A 61 1.26 1.22 3.82
N PHE A 62 0.69 1.77 2.75
CA PHE A 62 1.17 3.01 2.16
C PHE A 62 0.68 4.28 2.83
N THR A 63 -0.45 4.26 3.54
CA THR A 63 -0.86 5.40 4.39
C THR A 63 0.01 5.53 5.64
N GLN A 64 0.43 4.41 6.21
CA GLN A 64 1.45 4.40 7.27
C GLN A 64 2.81 4.86 6.71
N TRP A 65 3.14 4.47 5.48
CA TRP A 65 4.35 4.91 4.79
C TRP A 65 4.31 6.36 4.33
N ASP A 66 3.20 6.95 3.85
CA ASP A 66 3.12 8.39 3.51
C ASP A 66 3.36 9.25 4.75
N ALA A 67 2.93 8.81 5.93
CA ALA A 67 3.30 9.46 7.19
C ALA A 67 4.83 9.44 7.44
N ILE A 68 5.54 8.40 6.98
CA ILE A 68 7.00 8.21 7.13
C ILE A 68 7.78 8.89 5.97
N PHE A 69 7.25 8.90 4.75
CA PHE A 69 7.81 9.52 3.53
C PHE A 69 7.37 10.96 3.31
N ARG A 70 6.57 11.53 4.23
CA ARG A 70 6.38 12.97 4.36
C ARG A 70 7.72 13.59 4.72
N LEU A 71 8.50 13.94 3.70
CA LEU A 71 9.34 15.14 3.58
C LEU A 71 10.32 14.95 2.41
N ARG A 72 10.10 15.77 1.36
CA ARG A 72 11.17 16.30 0.49
C ARG A 72 11.99 15.26 -0.28
N THR A 73 11.48 14.81 -1.42
CA THR A 73 12.36 14.29 -2.48
C THR A 73 11.90 14.84 -3.82
N PRO A 74 12.80 15.41 -4.66
CA PRO A 74 12.45 15.93 -5.97
C PRO A 74 11.85 14.83 -6.85
N ASP A 75 11.02 15.21 -7.83
CA ASP A 75 10.25 14.27 -8.64
C ASP A 75 11.12 13.23 -9.41
N GLY A 76 12.37 13.58 -9.74
CA GLY A 76 13.36 12.66 -10.33
C GLY A 76 13.79 11.52 -9.39
N ALA A 77 13.81 11.77 -8.09
CA ALA A 77 14.22 10.78 -7.10
C ALA A 77 13.22 9.62 -6.96
N ARG A 78 11.97 9.75 -7.44
CA ARG A 78 10.95 8.69 -7.32
C ARG A 78 11.14 7.57 -8.33
N ILE A 79 11.46 7.92 -9.57
CA ILE A 79 11.78 6.93 -10.60
C ILE A 79 13.09 6.24 -10.23
N GLU A 80 14.10 7.02 -9.85
CA GLU A 80 15.37 6.50 -9.34
C GLU A 80 15.19 5.64 -8.10
N GLN A 81 14.23 5.97 -7.23
CA GLN A 81 13.90 5.16 -6.06
C GLN A 81 13.30 3.81 -6.45
N VAL A 82 12.31 3.77 -7.36
CA VAL A 82 11.74 2.48 -7.83
C VAL A 82 12.80 1.66 -8.56
N ALA A 83 13.58 2.28 -9.45
CA ALA A 83 14.70 1.61 -10.13
C ALA A 83 15.77 1.11 -9.14
N GLY A 84 16.11 1.90 -8.12
CA GLY A 84 17.04 1.53 -7.07
C GLY A 84 16.54 0.35 -6.23
N MET A 85 15.25 0.35 -5.86
CA MET A 85 14.63 -0.79 -5.18
C MET A 85 14.71 -2.07 -6.01
N LEU A 86 14.49 -1.99 -7.33
CA LEU A 86 14.62 -3.13 -8.23
C LEU A 86 16.06 -3.62 -8.29
N GLN A 87 17.03 -2.71 -8.41
CA GLN A 87 18.44 -3.06 -8.42
C GLN A 87 18.88 -3.73 -7.11
N GLU A 88 18.44 -3.21 -5.96
CA GLU A 88 18.71 -3.80 -4.64
C GLU A 88 18.05 -5.18 -4.48
N ALA A 89 16.83 -5.35 -4.99
CA ALA A 89 16.13 -6.62 -4.95
C ALA A 89 16.86 -7.68 -5.79
N ASP A 90 17.39 -7.29 -6.95
CA ASP A 90 18.08 -8.20 -7.87
C ASP A 90 19.41 -8.74 -7.32
N GLN A 91 20.00 -8.07 -6.32
CA GLN A 91 21.18 -8.56 -5.60
C GLN A 91 20.86 -9.63 -4.54
N ARG A 92 19.58 -9.95 -4.32
CA ARG A 92 19.13 -10.93 -3.34
C ARG A 92 18.70 -12.22 -4.04
N GLU A 93 18.45 -13.26 -3.27
CA GLU A 93 17.93 -14.53 -3.76
C GLU A 93 16.70 -14.99 -2.97
N GLY A 94 15.90 -15.89 -3.57
CA GLY A 94 14.73 -16.49 -2.92
C GLY A 94 13.68 -15.46 -2.48
N ARG A 95 13.10 -15.68 -1.29
CA ARG A 95 12.02 -14.85 -0.73
C ARG A 95 12.41 -13.36 -0.60
N PRO A 96 13.59 -12.98 -0.07
CA PRO A 96 13.99 -11.57 -0.03
C PRO A 96 14.06 -10.86 -1.38
N ARG A 97 14.43 -11.57 -2.46
CA ARG A 97 14.39 -11.04 -3.84
C ARG A 97 12.96 -10.75 -4.24
N ARG A 98 12.10 -11.77 -4.09
CA ARG A 98 10.67 -11.69 -4.39
C ARG A 98 9.99 -10.52 -3.67
N ASP A 99 10.20 -10.41 -2.37
CA ASP A 99 9.59 -9.37 -1.54
C ASP A 99 10.07 -7.97 -1.96
N GLY A 100 11.35 -7.85 -2.37
CA GLY A 100 11.89 -6.61 -2.93
C GLY A 100 11.20 -6.19 -4.22
N PHE A 101 11.01 -7.12 -5.17
CA PHE A 101 10.29 -6.85 -6.42
C PHE A 101 8.81 -6.54 -6.18
N ARG A 102 8.13 -7.30 -5.30
CA ARG A 102 6.74 -7.01 -4.89
C ARG A 102 6.64 -5.60 -4.32
N HIS A 103 7.55 -5.24 -3.42
CA HIS A 103 7.55 -3.93 -2.79
C HIS A 103 7.79 -2.80 -3.81
N ALA A 104 8.73 -2.96 -4.74
CA ALA A 104 8.96 -1.99 -5.81
C ALA A 104 7.70 -1.82 -6.70
N GLY A 105 7.00 -2.91 -7.01
CA GLY A 105 5.71 -2.89 -7.70
C GLY A 105 4.63 -2.13 -6.93
N ASP A 106 4.50 -2.40 -5.62
CA ASP A 106 3.54 -1.69 -4.75
C ASP A 106 3.83 -0.19 -4.71
N VAL A 107 5.10 0.22 -4.57
CA VAL A 107 5.52 1.63 -4.58
C VAL A 107 5.15 2.29 -5.91
N ALA A 108 5.44 1.63 -7.03
CA ALA A 108 5.12 2.13 -8.36
C ALA A 108 3.61 2.31 -8.55
N LEU A 109 2.80 1.33 -8.14
CA LEU A 109 1.34 1.38 -8.25
C LEU A 109 0.75 2.47 -7.36
N PHE A 110 1.26 2.62 -6.14
CA PHE A 110 0.85 3.69 -5.24
C PHE A 110 1.20 5.08 -5.80
N LEU A 111 2.39 5.26 -6.36
CA LEU A 111 2.81 6.54 -6.94
C LEU A 111 1.97 6.92 -8.17
N THR A 112 1.71 5.95 -9.05
CA THR A 112 0.98 6.19 -10.30
C THR A 112 -0.53 6.30 -10.09
N GLY A 113 -1.11 5.54 -9.15
CA GLY A 113 -2.54 5.57 -8.84
C GLY A 113 -2.94 6.62 -7.80
N VAL A 114 -2.23 6.67 -6.67
CA VAL A 114 -2.59 7.56 -5.56
C VAL A 114 -1.98 8.93 -5.73
N TYR A 115 -0.74 9.11 -6.21
CA TYR A 115 -0.11 10.44 -6.33
C TYR A 115 0.45 10.77 -7.74
N PRO A 116 -0.33 10.60 -8.83
CA PRO A 116 0.16 10.81 -10.19
C PRO A 116 0.69 12.23 -10.44
N GLU A 117 0.18 13.24 -9.74
CA GLU A 117 0.63 14.62 -9.83
C GLU A 117 2.09 14.81 -9.43
N ARG A 118 2.61 13.93 -8.56
CA ARG A 118 4.01 13.97 -8.13
C ARG A 118 4.97 13.39 -9.19
N LEU A 119 4.44 12.72 -10.22
CA LEU A 119 5.21 12.27 -11.38
C LEU A 119 5.11 13.29 -12.54
N LYS A 120 3.94 13.92 -12.71
CA LYS A 120 3.65 14.88 -13.81
C LYS A 120 4.38 16.23 -13.71
N ARG A 121 4.94 16.58 -12.55
CA ARG A 121 5.76 17.81 -12.40
C ARG A 121 7.08 17.76 -13.18
N ARG A 122 7.55 16.55 -13.49
CA ARG A 122 8.48 16.30 -14.58
C ARG A 122 7.63 16.36 -15.86
N ASN A 123 7.85 17.38 -16.68
CA ASN A 123 6.98 17.82 -17.78
C ASN A 123 6.90 16.83 -18.97
N THR A 124 6.82 15.52 -18.72
CA THR A 124 6.73 14.48 -19.73
C THR A 124 5.78 13.37 -19.26
N ALA A 125 4.80 13.03 -20.10
CA ALA A 125 3.95 11.85 -19.92
C ALA A 125 4.79 10.57 -19.74
N ASP A 126 6.02 10.58 -20.28
CA ASP A 126 7.05 9.55 -20.19
C ASP A 126 7.34 9.14 -18.74
N ALA A 127 7.39 10.07 -17.78
CA ALA A 127 7.73 9.74 -16.39
C ALA A 127 6.71 8.79 -15.73
N LEU A 128 5.42 8.95 -16.06
CA LEU A 128 4.38 8.06 -15.56
C LEU A 128 4.44 6.70 -16.27
N LEU A 129 4.69 6.70 -17.58
CA LEU A 129 4.85 5.48 -18.38
C LEU A 129 6.07 4.67 -17.92
N ASP A 130 7.16 5.33 -17.58
CA ASP A 130 8.39 4.70 -17.08
C ASP A 130 8.14 4.01 -15.74
N VAL A 131 7.56 4.71 -14.77
CA VAL A 131 7.26 4.12 -13.45
C VAL A 131 6.23 2.99 -13.57
N SER A 132 5.22 3.14 -14.43
CA SER A 132 4.23 2.08 -14.67
C SER A 132 4.89 0.85 -15.28
N SER A 133 5.79 1.03 -16.26
CA SER A 133 6.53 -0.06 -16.90
C SER A 133 7.44 -0.79 -15.90
N LEU A 134 8.14 -0.04 -15.04
CA LEU A 134 8.95 -0.61 -13.96
C LEU A 134 8.09 -1.40 -12.96
N GLY A 135 6.94 -0.86 -12.55
CA GLY A 135 6.02 -1.53 -11.62
C GLY A 135 5.46 -2.84 -12.18
N LYS A 136 5.05 -2.85 -13.46
CA LYS A 136 4.59 -4.05 -14.16
C LYS A 136 5.66 -5.14 -14.20
N ALA A 137 6.88 -4.76 -14.60
CA ALA A 137 8.00 -5.69 -14.65
C ALA A 137 8.31 -6.25 -13.25
N ALA A 138 8.24 -5.41 -12.22
CA ALA A 138 8.46 -5.82 -10.84
C ALA A 138 7.48 -6.89 -10.38
N TYR A 139 6.18 -6.69 -10.62
CA TYR A 139 5.16 -7.66 -10.26
C TYR A 139 5.30 -8.99 -11.01
N ARG A 140 5.64 -8.96 -12.31
CA ARG A 140 5.90 -10.20 -13.08
C ARG A 140 7.09 -10.96 -12.52
N THR A 141 8.19 -10.27 -12.22
CA THR A 141 9.37 -10.91 -11.60
C THR A 141 9.08 -11.45 -10.20
N ALA A 142 8.27 -10.76 -9.40
CA ALA A 142 7.85 -11.25 -8.10
C ALA A 142 6.91 -12.47 -8.18
N ALA A 143 6.09 -12.55 -9.23
CA ALA A 143 5.20 -13.67 -9.47
C ALA A 143 5.93 -14.93 -10.00
N ASP A 144 7.08 -14.77 -10.64
CA ASP A 144 7.92 -15.86 -11.16
C ASP A 144 8.68 -16.64 -10.06
N ALA A 145 8.54 -16.21 -8.80
CA ALA A 145 9.07 -16.94 -7.66
C ALA A 145 8.35 -18.31 -7.48
N PRO A 146 8.97 -19.27 -6.77
CA PRO A 146 8.43 -20.61 -6.63
C PRO A 146 6.97 -20.65 -6.10
N PRO A 147 6.18 -21.67 -6.50
CA PRO A 147 4.72 -21.70 -6.34
C PRO A 147 4.21 -21.92 -4.90
N ASP A 148 5.10 -22.05 -3.93
CA ASP A 148 4.77 -22.14 -2.50
C ASP A 148 4.27 -20.81 -1.90
N GLU A 149 4.32 -19.73 -2.69
CA GLU A 149 3.82 -18.39 -2.33
C GLU A 149 2.40 -18.14 -2.90
N ALA A 150 1.40 -18.08 -2.02
CA ALA A 150 -0.02 -17.94 -2.38
C ALA A 150 -0.38 -16.68 -3.19
N ASP A 151 0.45 -15.63 -3.13
CA ASP A 151 0.15 -14.34 -3.76
C ASP A 151 0.54 -14.27 -5.25
N GLY A 152 1.19 -15.30 -5.82
CA GLY A 152 1.66 -15.28 -7.23
C GLY A 152 0.59 -14.88 -8.26
N PRO A 153 -0.63 -15.47 -8.24
CA PRO A 153 -1.69 -15.12 -9.18
C PRO A 153 -2.15 -13.66 -9.08
N VAL A 154 -2.27 -13.11 -7.86
CA VAL A 154 -2.68 -11.70 -7.69
C VAL A 154 -1.58 -10.75 -8.16
N LEU A 155 -0.30 -11.11 -8.00
CA LEU A 155 0.81 -10.32 -8.53
C LEU A 155 0.83 -10.29 -10.06
N LEU A 156 0.58 -11.42 -10.73
CA LEU A 156 0.42 -11.42 -12.20
C LEU A 156 -0.74 -10.53 -12.64
N ARG A 157 -1.87 -10.63 -11.94
CA ARG A 157 -3.04 -9.80 -12.23
C ARG A 157 -2.75 -8.31 -12.05
N LEU A 158 -2.05 -7.92 -10.99
CA LEU A 158 -1.59 -6.55 -10.77
C LEU A 158 -0.67 -6.05 -11.89
N ALA A 159 0.15 -6.92 -12.47
CA ALA A 159 0.98 -6.57 -13.61
C ALA A 159 0.16 -6.36 -14.90
N ASP A 160 -0.81 -7.23 -15.16
CA ASP A 160 -1.61 -7.20 -16.38
C ASP A 160 -2.68 -6.10 -16.35
N GLU A 161 -3.27 -5.85 -15.19
CA GLU A 161 -4.31 -4.84 -14.96
C GLU A 161 -3.77 -3.57 -14.27
N PHE A 162 -2.46 -3.32 -14.35
CA PHE A 162 -1.78 -2.25 -13.60
C PHE A 162 -2.43 -0.88 -13.77
N GLU A 163 -2.73 -0.45 -15.00
CA GLU A 163 -3.39 0.83 -15.25
C GLU A 163 -4.81 0.89 -14.71
N VAL A 164 -5.55 -0.23 -14.78
CA VAL A 164 -6.90 -0.31 -14.25
C VAL A 164 -6.88 -0.22 -12.72
N CYS A 165 -5.95 -0.94 -12.09
CA CYS A 165 -5.70 -0.87 -10.67
C CYS A 165 -5.31 0.56 -10.24
N GLY A 166 -4.41 1.21 -11.00
CA GLY A 166 -4.01 2.60 -10.78
C GLY A 166 -5.17 3.58 -10.89
N ALA A 167 -6.03 3.42 -11.90
CA ALA A 167 -7.24 4.23 -12.06
C ALA A 167 -8.24 4.02 -10.91
N GLY A 168 -8.42 2.77 -10.46
CA GLY A 168 -9.22 2.45 -9.28
C GLY A 168 -8.69 3.12 -8.01
N LEU A 169 -7.39 3.05 -7.76
CA LEU A 169 -6.74 3.73 -6.63
C LEU A 169 -6.88 5.26 -6.70
N ALA A 170 -6.83 5.84 -7.90
CA ALA A 170 -7.08 7.27 -8.08
C ALA A 170 -8.51 7.66 -7.70
N GLN A 171 -9.50 6.82 -8.00
CA GLN A 171 -10.89 7.03 -7.60
C GLN A 171 -11.08 6.84 -6.09
N VAL A 172 -10.45 5.82 -5.50
CA VAL A 172 -10.42 5.61 -4.04
C VAL A 172 -9.86 6.85 -3.32
N ARG A 173 -8.76 7.43 -3.82
CA ARG A 173 -8.20 8.68 -3.28
C ARG A 173 -9.21 9.83 -3.34
N LYS A 174 -9.87 10.05 -4.48
CA LYS A 174 -10.88 11.11 -4.61
C LYS A 174 -12.02 10.94 -3.62
N GLN A 175 -12.47 9.71 -3.38
CA GLN A 175 -13.52 9.43 -2.39
C GLN A 175 -13.03 9.70 -0.96
N TRP A 176 -11.80 9.32 -0.64
CA TRP A 176 -11.17 9.65 0.65
C TRP A 176 -11.07 11.17 0.85
N GLU A 177 -10.60 11.93 -0.13
CA GLU A 177 -10.50 13.40 -0.03
C GLU A 177 -11.86 14.06 0.22
N LYS A 178 -12.94 13.56 -0.40
CA LYS A 178 -14.32 14.03 -0.16
C LYS A 178 -14.81 13.76 1.26
N LEU A 179 -14.40 12.64 1.87
CA LEU A 179 -14.80 12.28 3.23
C LEU A 179 -14.01 13.05 4.30
N ALA A 180 -12.85 13.60 3.94
CA ALA A 180 -11.99 14.38 4.83
C ALA A 180 -12.24 15.90 4.77
N ALA A 181 -13.09 16.35 3.82
CA ALA A 181 -13.49 17.74 3.62
C ALA A 181 -14.81 18.06 4.34
#